data_AF-A0AAJ5F5H7-F1
#
_entry.id   AF-A0AAJ5F5H7-F1
#
_cell.length_a   1.000
_cell.length_b   1.000
_cell.length_c   1.000
_cell.angle_alpha   90.00
_cell.angle_beta   90.00
_cell.angle_gamma   90.00
#
_symmetry.space_group_name_H-M   'P 1'
#
loop_
_entity.id
_entity.type
_entity.pdbx_description
1 polymer ?
#
loop_
_entity_poly.entity_id
_entity_poly.type
_entity_poly.pdbx_seq_one_letter_code
_entity_poly.pdbx_strand_id
1 'polypeptide(L)'
;MKKMLLGAVGLSAVLASCGNVTPGGEAFLRTNPGPELRTNYIDKATGRYIACDVTDYGTSARLQNIAIVEFYAAGTAAVNIELAGQRTTDKAAFQIDKLRRSSDNDYIADLPLNTLAPASVNAQTVDVKPQYQYVAITGTKRGSFTATVSLQAASGTISATSNAVDVYTSCVYLGNTDSRD
;
A
#
# COMPACT_ATOMS: atom_id res chain seq x y z
N MET A 1 49.05 0.08 62.43
CA MET A 1 48.54 1.40 62.03
C MET A 1 47.35 1.19 61.10
N LYS A 2 46.19 1.74 61.48
CA LYS A 2 44.94 1.73 60.73
C LYS A 2 45.10 2.50 59.41
N LYS A 3 44.57 1.95 58.31
CA LYS A 3 43.94 2.74 57.25
C LYS A 3 42.66 2.01 56.80
N MET A 4 41.54 2.56 57.23
CA MET A 4 40.22 2.38 56.66
C MET A 4 40.12 3.18 55.36
N LEU A 5 39.31 2.72 54.40
CA LEU A 5 38.37 3.49 53.55
C LEU A 5 37.85 2.53 52.46
N LEU A 6 36.54 2.24 52.47
CA LEU A 6 35.56 2.69 51.47
C LEU A 6 35.98 2.27 50.05
N GLY A 7 35.27 1.40 49.34
CA GLY A 7 33.83 1.27 49.21
C GLY A 7 33.56 1.04 47.73
N ALA A 8 32.57 0.23 47.40
CA ALA A 8 31.84 0.28 46.13
C ALA A 8 30.89 -0.92 46.14
N VAL A 9 29.61 -0.60 46.24
CA VAL A 9 28.50 -1.49 45.98
C VAL A 9 28.68 -1.97 44.54
N GLY A 10 29.16 -3.21 44.37
CA GLY A 10 29.09 -3.93 43.11
C GLY A 10 27.64 -4.34 42.87
N LEU A 11 26.76 -3.35 42.69
CA LEU A 11 25.49 -3.54 42.04
C LEU A 11 25.88 -3.90 40.61
N SER A 12 25.94 -5.20 40.32
CA SER A 12 25.89 -5.72 38.96
C SER A 12 24.56 -5.24 38.40
N ALA A 13 24.56 -4.00 37.93
CA ALA A 13 23.60 -3.52 36.97
C ALA A 13 23.73 -4.51 35.82
N VAL A 14 22.78 -5.44 35.79
CA VAL A 14 22.34 -6.05 34.56
C VAL A 14 21.97 -4.85 33.70
N LEU A 15 22.94 -4.33 32.95
CA LEU A 15 22.64 -3.69 31.69
C LEU A 15 22.00 -4.80 30.89
N ALA A 16 20.69 -4.92 31.05
CA ALA A 16 19.83 -5.27 29.95
C ALA A 16 20.23 -4.29 28.86
N SER A 17 21.19 -4.73 28.06
CA SER A 17 21.37 -4.33 26.69
C SER A 17 19.99 -4.50 26.06
N CYS A 18 19.16 -3.48 26.19
CA CYS A 18 18.22 -3.14 25.14
C CYS A 18 19.14 -2.85 23.97
N GLY A 19 19.44 -3.92 23.23
CA GLY A 19 20.19 -3.85 22.00
C GLY A 19 19.44 -2.85 21.14
N ASN A 20 19.95 -1.63 21.10
CA ASN A 20 19.81 -0.79 19.94
C ASN A 20 20.56 -1.54 18.84
N VAL A 21 19.88 -2.54 18.27
CA VAL A 21 20.00 -2.82 16.85
C VAL A 21 19.50 -1.55 16.18
N THR A 22 20.40 -0.58 16.07
CA THR A 22 20.37 0.36 14.96
C THR A 22 20.14 -0.51 13.75
N PRO A 23 18.99 -0.44 13.06
CA PRO A 23 18.87 -1.15 11.81
C PRO A 23 19.97 -0.59 10.94
N GLY A 24 20.92 -1.45 10.54
CA GLY A 24 21.68 -1.19 9.32
C GLY A 24 20.67 -0.85 8.22
N GLY A 25 21.08 -0.04 7.25
CA GLY A 25 20.21 0.53 6.20
C GLY A 25 19.54 -0.50 5.28
N GLU A 26 18.74 -1.37 5.86
CA GLU A 26 18.09 -2.52 5.26
C GLU A 26 16.61 -2.18 5.05
N ALA A 27 16.18 -2.24 3.79
CA ALA A 27 14.80 -2.05 3.40
C ALA A 27 13.96 -3.28 3.72
N PHE A 28 13.41 -3.32 4.94
CA PHE A 28 12.46 -4.36 5.32
C PHE A 28 11.03 -3.97 4.98
N LEU A 29 10.40 -4.75 4.11
CA LEU A 29 8.95 -4.73 3.88
C LEU A 29 8.26 -5.40 5.07
N ARG A 30 7.32 -4.72 5.74
CA ARG A 30 6.53 -5.36 6.79
C ARG A 30 5.57 -6.36 6.16
N THR A 31 5.85 -7.65 6.31
CA THR A 31 5.05 -8.74 5.72
C THR A 31 3.83 -9.14 6.56
N ASN A 32 3.71 -8.61 7.79
CA ASN A 32 2.53 -8.77 8.63
C ASN A 32 2.17 -7.42 9.28
N PRO A 33 1.07 -6.75 8.87
CA PRO A 33 -0.05 -7.28 8.08
C PRO A 33 0.20 -7.45 6.56
N GLY A 34 1.38 -7.08 6.05
CA GLY A 34 1.65 -7.06 4.60
C GLY A 34 1.22 -5.72 3.99
N PRO A 35 1.44 -5.52 2.67
CA PRO A 35 0.99 -4.31 2.00
C PRO A 35 -0.54 -4.27 1.94
N GLU A 36 -1.10 -3.08 2.17
CA GLU A 36 -2.52 -2.82 1.99
C GLU A 36 -2.79 -2.42 0.54
N LEU A 37 -3.78 -3.05 -0.07
CA LEU A 37 -4.30 -2.65 -1.38
C LEU A 37 -5.70 -2.08 -1.22
N ARG A 38 -5.86 -0.84 -1.69
CA ARG A 38 -7.11 -0.08 -1.70
C ARG A 38 -7.40 0.42 -3.11
N THR A 39 -8.59 0.95 -3.29
CA THR A 39 -8.99 1.71 -4.47
C THR A 39 -9.60 3.04 -4.04
N ASN A 40 -9.76 3.97 -4.97
CA ASN A 40 -10.50 5.20 -4.72
C ASN A 40 -12.02 4.99 -4.57
N TYR A 41 -12.57 3.82 -4.89
CA TYR A 41 -14.00 3.54 -4.72
C TYR A 41 -14.29 2.73 -3.48
N ILE A 42 -15.31 3.18 -2.75
CA ILE A 42 -15.81 2.54 -1.54
C ILE A 42 -17.28 2.20 -1.78
N ASP A 43 -17.62 0.92 -1.68
CA ASP A 43 -19.02 0.51 -1.68
C ASP A 43 -19.72 1.12 -0.46
N LYS A 44 -20.74 1.96 -0.70
CA LYS A 44 -21.45 2.65 0.36
C LYS A 44 -22.22 1.71 1.28
N ALA A 45 -22.61 0.53 0.80
CA ALA A 45 -23.35 -0.45 1.59
C ALA A 45 -22.45 -1.18 2.60
N THR A 46 -21.24 -1.58 2.19
CA THR A 46 -20.34 -2.42 3.01
C THR A 46 -19.14 -1.67 3.58
N GLY A 47 -18.84 -0.47 3.09
CA GLY A 47 -17.64 0.29 3.44
C GLY A 47 -16.34 -0.29 2.87
N ARG A 48 -16.42 -1.30 2.01
CA ARG A 48 -15.26 -2.00 1.43
C ARG A 48 -14.72 -1.26 0.21
N TYR A 49 -13.40 -1.31 0.03
CA TYR A 49 -12.76 -0.89 -1.21
C TYR A 49 -13.06 -1.89 -2.33
N ILE A 50 -13.48 -1.37 -3.49
CA ILE A 50 -13.82 -2.16 -4.68
C ILE A 50 -13.32 -1.48 -5.95
N ALA A 51 -13.22 -2.20 -7.06
CA ALA A 51 -13.02 -1.60 -8.38
C ALA A 51 -14.25 -1.82 -9.26
N CYS A 52 -14.45 -0.92 -10.22
CA CYS A 52 -15.59 -0.96 -11.13
C CYS A 52 -15.12 -0.80 -12.58
N ASP A 53 -15.46 -1.75 -13.46
CA ASP A 53 -15.14 -1.68 -14.89
C ASP A 53 -15.72 -0.42 -15.53
N VAL A 54 -16.99 -0.19 -15.23
CA VAL A 54 -17.77 0.95 -15.67
C VAL A 54 -18.31 1.62 -14.43
N THR A 55 -18.11 2.92 -14.32
CA THR A 55 -18.79 3.73 -13.32
C THR A 55 -19.66 4.72 -14.06
N ASP A 56 -20.97 4.67 -13.79
CA ASP A 56 -21.89 5.66 -14.31
C ASP A 56 -21.79 6.92 -13.44
N TYR A 57 -21.33 7.99 -14.08
CA TYR A 57 -21.16 9.32 -13.52
C TYR A 57 -22.27 10.29 -13.98
N GLY A 58 -23.25 9.81 -14.76
CA GLY A 58 -24.19 10.66 -15.48
C GLY A 58 -23.46 11.59 -16.45
N THR A 59 -23.68 12.90 -16.33
CA THR A 59 -23.03 13.95 -17.16
C THR A 59 -21.66 14.39 -16.64
N SER A 60 -21.17 13.82 -15.54
CA SER A 60 -19.89 14.21 -14.95
C SER A 60 -18.70 13.50 -15.61
N ALA A 61 -17.56 14.17 -15.66
CA ALA A 61 -16.34 13.63 -16.26
C ALA A 61 -15.96 12.27 -15.66
N ARG A 62 -15.52 11.33 -16.52
CA ARG A 62 -15.03 10.01 -16.10
C ARG A 62 -13.84 10.16 -15.16
N LEU A 63 -14.00 9.72 -13.92
CA LEU A 63 -12.88 9.62 -12.98
C LEU A 63 -12.28 8.20 -13.06
N GLN A 64 -10.94 8.15 -13.06
CA GLN A 64 -10.17 6.92 -13.27
C GLN A 64 -10.25 6.02 -12.02
N ASN A 65 -10.22 4.71 -12.23
CA ASN A 65 -9.92 3.77 -11.14
C ASN A 65 -8.47 4.00 -10.72
N ILE A 66 -8.22 4.24 -9.44
CA ILE A 66 -6.87 4.38 -8.89
C ILE A 66 -6.68 3.25 -7.89
N ALA A 67 -5.68 2.41 -8.12
CA ALA A 67 -5.21 1.46 -7.11
C ALA A 67 -4.22 2.17 -6.20
N ILE A 68 -4.38 1.97 -4.90
CA ILE A 68 -3.59 2.63 -3.87
C ILE A 68 -2.92 1.51 -3.07
N VAL A 69 -1.60 1.45 -3.11
CA VAL A 69 -0.83 0.43 -2.40
C VAL A 69 -0.05 1.11 -1.29
N GLU A 70 -0.38 0.75 -0.05
CA GLU A 70 0.29 1.24 1.14
C GLU A 70 1.16 0.15 1.75
N PHE A 71 2.40 0.48 2.08
CA PHE A 71 3.34 -0.48 2.62
C PHE A 71 4.43 0.18 3.47
N TYR A 72 4.83 -0.50 4.53
CA TYR A 72 6.01 -0.12 5.30
C TYR A 72 7.27 -0.57 4.59
N ALA A 73 8.27 0.31 4.48
CA ALA A 73 9.65 -0.06 4.16
C ALA A 73 10.64 0.77 4.99
N ALA A 74 11.70 0.13 5.49
CA ALA A 74 12.77 0.81 6.21
C ALA A 74 13.77 1.49 5.24
N GLY A 75 13.92 2.81 5.31
CA GLY A 75 14.80 3.54 4.36
C GLY A 75 14.15 3.78 2.99
N THR A 76 14.92 4.28 2.03
CA THR A 76 14.43 4.74 0.71
C THR A 76 14.55 3.64 -0.34
N ALA A 77 13.44 3.26 -0.99
CA ALA A 77 13.48 2.25 -2.03
C ALA A 77 12.54 2.60 -3.19
N ALA A 78 13.12 2.84 -4.35
CA ALA A 78 12.41 2.58 -5.59
C ALA A 78 11.77 1.19 -5.49
N VAL A 79 10.47 1.11 -5.77
CA VAL A 79 9.69 -0.09 -5.52
C VAL A 79 9.13 -0.60 -6.84
N ASN A 80 9.12 -1.92 -6.99
CA ASN A 80 8.39 -2.59 -8.05
C ASN A 80 7.05 -3.06 -7.49
N ILE A 81 5.96 -2.63 -8.09
CA ILE A 81 4.61 -3.07 -7.74
C ILE A 81 4.03 -3.82 -8.94
N GLU A 82 3.61 -5.06 -8.72
CA GLU A 82 2.85 -5.84 -9.70
C GLU A 82 1.39 -5.93 -9.25
N LEU A 83 0.47 -5.41 -10.06
CA LEU A 83 -0.95 -5.71 -9.93
C LEU A 83 -1.26 -6.96 -10.75
N ALA A 84 -1.87 -7.95 -10.10
CA ALA A 84 -2.26 -9.21 -10.75
C ALA A 84 -3.76 -9.45 -10.56
N GLY A 85 -4.48 -9.60 -11.66
CA GLY A 85 -5.86 -10.05 -11.66
C GLY A 85 -5.98 -11.52 -11.26
N GLN A 86 -7.20 -11.95 -10.95
CA GLN A 86 -7.51 -13.35 -10.61
C GLN A 86 -7.11 -14.34 -11.72
N ARG A 87 -7.03 -13.88 -12.98
CA ARG A 87 -6.47 -14.64 -14.10
C ARG A 87 -4.97 -14.31 -14.18
N THR A 88 -4.12 -15.32 -14.08
CA THR A 88 -2.66 -15.15 -13.91
C THR A 88 -1.94 -14.47 -15.08
N THR A 89 -2.57 -14.37 -16.24
CA THR A 89 -2.09 -13.64 -17.43
C THR A 89 -2.28 -12.12 -17.32
N ASP A 90 -3.11 -11.67 -16.39
CA ASP A 90 -3.59 -10.31 -16.28
C ASP A 90 -2.71 -9.57 -15.27
N LYS A 91 -1.46 -9.26 -15.66
CA LYS A 91 -0.48 -8.53 -14.83
C LYS A 91 -0.11 -7.14 -15.36
N ALA A 92 0.10 -6.19 -14.46
CA ALA A 92 0.72 -4.89 -14.75
C ALA A 92 1.82 -4.60 -13.72
N ALA A 93 3.02 -4.31 -14.21
CA ALA A 93 4.17 -3.98 -13.37
C ALA A 93 4.46 -2.48 -13.44
N PHE A 94 4.76 -1.89 -12.29
CA PHE A 94 5.03 -0.48 -12.11
C PHE A 94 6.33 -0.33 -11.33
N GLN A 95 7.27 0.42 -11.88
CA GLN A 95 8.42 0.91 -11.12
C GLN A 95 8.08 2.31 -10.61
N ILE A 96 8.08 2.50 -9.30
CA ILE A 96 7.70 3.75 -8.65
C ILE A 96 8.90 4.33 -7.93
N ASP A 97 9.39 5.45 -8.45
CA ASP A 97 10.55 6.16 -7.90
C ASP A 97 10.13 7.32 -6.97
N LYS A 98 8.84 7.68 -6.96
CA LYS A 98 8.26 8.71 -6.09
C LYS A 98 7.06 8.15 -5.36
N LEU A 99 7.19 8.09 -4.03
CA LEU A 99 6.16 7.57 -3.13
C LEU A 99 5.65 8.70 -2.24
N ARG A 100 4.35 8.70 -1.94
CA ARG A 100 3.79 9.51 -0.87
C ARG A 100 4.00 8.83 0.48
N ARG A 101 3.78 9.59 1.55
CA ARG A 101 3.73 9.05 2.91
C ARG A 101 2.31 9.12 3.46
N SER A 102 1.88 8.10 4.19
CA SER A 102 0.69 8.15 5.02
C SER A 102 0.96 8.86 6.35
N SER A 103 -0.09 9.11 7.12
CA SER A 103 0.00 9.65 8.49
C SER A 103 0.76 8.71 9.44
N ASP A 104 0.77 7.41 9.17
CA ASP A 104 1.55 6.39 9.90
C ASP A 104 3.00 6.25 9.38
N ASN A 105 3.41 7.13 8.46
CA ASN A 105 4.73 7.15 7.81
C ASN A 105 5.01 5.91 6.92
N ASP A 106 3.97 5.18 6.51
CA ASP A 106 4.09 4.15 5.49
C ASP A 106 4.18 4.79 4.09
N TYR A 107 4.73 4.05 3.14
CA TYR A 107 4.82 4.49 1.75
C TYR A 107 3.50 4.21 1.04
N ILE A 108 3.02 5.18 0.26
CA ILE A 108 1.86 5.04 -0.61
C ILE A 108 2.28 5.21 -2.07
N ALA A 109 1.88 4.24 -2.90
CA ALA A 109 1.92 4.34 -4.35
C ALA A 109 0.50 4.46 -4.92
N ASP A 110 0.26 5.53 -5.67
CA ASP A 110 -0.98 5.73 -6.42
C ASP A 110 -0.78 5.29 -7.87
N LEU A 111 -1.59 4.34 -8.31
CA LEU A 111 -1.48 3.70 -9.62
C LEU A 111 -2.77 3.98 -10.41
N PRO A 112 -2.77 4.99 -11.30
CA PRO A 112 -3.93 5.24 -12.16
C PRO A 112 -4.11 4.09 -13.16
N LEU A 113 -5.34 3.60 -13.29
CA LEU A 113 -5.72 2.53 -14.20
C LEU A 113 -6.54 3.14 -15.35
N ASN A 114 -5.89 3.38 -16.50
CA ASN A 114 -6.54 4.03 -17.66
C ASN A 114 -7.57 3.14 -18.37
N THR A 115 -7.44 1.82 -18.20
CA THR A 115 -8.42 0.78 -18.54
C THR A 115 -8.17 -0.36 -17.57
N LEU A 116 -9.19 -1.18 -17.34
CA LEU A 116 -9.14 -2.38 -16.49
C LEU A 116 -7.79 -3.08 -16.52
N ALA A 117 -7.24 -3.33 -15.33
CA ALA A 117 -6.09 -4.21 -15.16
C ALA A 117 -6.26 -5.48 -16.03
N PRO A 118 -5.30 -5.87 -16.88
CA PRO A 118 -4.37 -5.07 -17.66
C PRO A 118 -4.42 -5.46 -19.15
N ALA A 119 -4.62 -4.45 -19.99
CA ALA A 119 -4.03 -4.42 -21.32
C ALA A 119 -3.53 -2.99 -21.52
N SER A 120 -2.21 -2.83 -21.42
CA SER A 120 -1.45 -1.62 -21.74
C SER A 120 -2.00 -0.31 -21.14
N VAL A 121 -1.61 -0.02 -19.90
CA VAL A 121 -1.81 1.31 -19.30
C VAL A 121 -0.44 1.96 -19.17
N ASN A 122 -0.18 2.99 -19.98
CA ASN A 122 0.86 3.98 -19.67
C ASN A 122 0.42 4.72 -18.40
N ALA A 123 0.92 4.29 -17.24
CA ALA A 123 0.73 5.02 -15.99
C ALA A 123 1.57 6.31 -16.05
N GLN A 124 0.94 7.44 -15.74
CA GLN A 124 1.63 8.67 -15.40
C GLN A 124 1.63 8.80 -13.88
N THR A 125 2.71 9.34 -13.34
CA THR A 125 2.78 9.74 -11.92
C THR A 125 1.69 10.78 -11.68
N VAL A 126 0.74 10.48 -10.78
CA VAL A 126 -0.24 11.47 -10.32
C VAL A 126 0.33 12.15 -9.09
N ASP A 127 0.60 13.46 -9.20
CA ASP A 127 1.10 14.30 -8.10
C ASP A 127 -0.05 14.82 -7.20
N VAL A 128 -1.24 14.20 -7.32
CA VAL A 128 -2.49 14.61 -6.65
C VAL A 128 -3.09 13.40 -5.95
N LYS A 129 -3.31 13.55 -4.64
CA LYS A 129 -3.96 12.55 -3.80
C LYS A 129 -5.29 12.09 -4.44
N PRO A 130 -5.55 10.78 -4.54
CA PRO A 130 -6.80 10.29 -5.12
C PRO A 130 -8.00 10.80 -4.30
N GLN A 131 -9.02 11.30 -5.00
CA GLN A 131 -10.30 11.60 -4.37
C GLN A 131 -11.07 10.29 -4.17
N TYR A 132 -11.30 9.94 -2.90
CA TYR A 132 -12.14 8.78 -2.57
C TYR A 132 -13.61 9.08 -2.85
N GLN A 133 -14.34 8.06 -3.27
CA GLN A 133 -15.72 8.17 -3.70
C GLN A 133 -16.56 7.02 -3.17
N TYR A 134 -17.79 7.34 -2.80
CA TYR A 134 -18.81 6.36 -2.57
C TYR A 134 -19.47 5.93 -3.87
N VAL A 135 -19.62 4.63 -4.04
CA VAL A 135 -20.34 4.02 -5.15
C VAL A 135 -21.38 3.01 -4.65
N ALA A 136 -22.40 2.76 -5.46
CA ALA A 136 -23.28 1.60 -5.31
C ALA A 136 -22.92 0.58 -6.38
N ILE A 137 -22.78 -0.69 -6.00
CA ILE A 137 -22.61 -1.79 -6.94
C ILE A 137 -23.94 -2.00 -7.69
N THR A 138 -23.90 -1.92 -9.01
CA THR A 138 -25.06 -2.18 -9.88
C THR A 138 -24.88 -3.41 -10.77
N GLY A 139 -23.63 -3.85 -10.94
CA GLY A 139 -23.26 -5.01 -11.73
C GLY A 139 -22.93 -6.25 -10.89
N THR A 140 -22.45 -7.29 -11.56
CA THR A 140 -22.01 -8.54 -10.92
C THR A 140 -20.50 -8.51 -10.66
N LYS A 141 -20.04 -9.33 -9.70
CA LYS A 141 -18.61 -9.52 -9.47
C LYS A 141 -17.99 -10.18 -10.71
N ARG A 142 -16.99 -9.54 -11.29
CA ARG A 142 -16.24 -10.01 -12.46
C ARG A 142 -14.96 -10.74 -12.07
N GLY A 143 -14.35 -10.35 -10.97
CA GLY A 143 -13.10 -10.94 -10.48
C GLY A 143 -12.54 -10.20 -9.28
N SER A 144 -11.24 -10.31 -9.09
CA SER A 144 -10.49 -9.58 -8.07
C SER A 144 -9.04 -9.36 -8.53
N PHE A 145 -8.30 -8.49 -7.86
CA PHE A 145 -6.87 -8.32 -8.09
C PHE A 145 -6.11 -8.10 -6.78
N THR A 146 -4.82 -8.44 -6.79
CA THR A 146 -3.87 -8.25 -5.67
C THR A 146 -2.71 -7.39 -6.12
N ALA A 147 -1.99 -6.81 -5.16
CA ALA A 147 -0.73 -6.11 -5.39
C ALA A 147 0.43 -6.88 -4.75
N THR A 148 1.49 -7.13 -5.51
CA THR A 148 2.75 -7.63 -4.99
C THR A 148 3.75 -6.49 -4.98
N VAL A 149 4.23 -6.14 -3.80
CA VAL A 149 5.28 -5.14 -3.58
C VAL A 149 6.60 -5.85 -3.52
N SER A 150 7.60 -5.39 -4.29
CA SER A 150 8.95 -5.94 -4.33
C SER A 150 10.00 -4.85 -4.16
N LEU A 151 10.90 -5.06 -3.21
CA LEU A 151 12.01 -4.17 -2.89
C LEU A 151 13.33 -4.89 -3.16
N GLN A 152 14.31 -4.17 -3.68
CA GLN A 152 15.68 -4.66 -3.73
C GLN A 152 16.39 -4.36 -2.41
N ALA A 153 16.85 -5.41 -1.73
CA ALA A 153 17.69 -5.33 -0.55
C ALA A 153 19.07 -5.92 -0.84
N ALA A 154 20.06 -5.64 0.02
CA ALA A 154 21.39 -6.22 -0.11
C ALA A 154 21.37 -7.77 -0.03
N SER A 155 20.38 -8.33 0.66
CA SER A 155 20.12 -9.77 0.77
C SER A 155 19.39 -10.38 -0.45
N GLY A 156 19.02 -9.57 -1.44
CA GLY A 156 18.20 -9.95 -2.59
C GLY A 156 16.81 -9.30 -2.58
N THR A 157 15.96 -9.71 -3.53
CA THR A 157 14.60 -9.18 -3.65
C THR A 157 13.71 -9.70 -2.52
N ILE A 158 13.04 -8.78 -1.82
CA ILE A 158 12.02 -9.09 -0.82
C ILE A 158 10.66 -8.71 -1.40
N SER A 159 9.68 -9.61 -1.32
CA SER A 159 8.34 -9.38 -1.84
C SER A 159 7.25 -9.74 -0.82
N ALA A 160 6.14 -9.00 -0.85
CA ALA A 160 4.91 -9.34 -0.13
C ALA A 160 3.68 -9.02 -0.98
N THR A 161 2.61 -9.77 -0.78
CA THR A 161 1.36 -9.64 -1.55
C THR A 161 0.22 -9.21 -0.65
N SER A 162 -0.61 -8.30 -1.15
CA SER A 162 -1.78 -7.77 -0.45
C SER A 162 -2.94 -8.77 -0.42
N ASN A 163 -3.93 -8.46 0.41
CA ASN A 163 -5.28 -9.02 0.22
C ASN A 163 -5.88 -8.56 -1.12
N ALA A 164 -6.87 -9.30 -1.60
CA ALA A 164 -7.51 -9.02 -2.88
C ALA A 164 -8.60 -7.95 -2.76
N VAL A 165 -8.72 -7.12 -3.80
CA VAL A 165 -9.84 -6.19 -4.03
C VAL A 165 -10.75 -6.77 -5.10
N ASP A 166 -12.06 -6.78 -4.83
CA ASP A 166 -13.06 -7.28 -5.76
C ASP A 166 -13.36 -6.27 -6.88
N VAL A 167 -13.60 -6.78 -8.09
CA VAL A 167 -13.95 -5.99 -9.28
C VAL A 167 -15.36 -6.33 -9.73
N TYR A 168 -16.18 -5.29 -9.97
CA TYR A 168 -17.55 -5.41 -10.43
C TYR A 168 -17.72 -4.85 -11.85
N THR A 169 -18.63 -5.43 -12.63
CA THR A 169 -18.87 -5.01 -14.02
C THR A 169 -19.44 -3.59 -14.14
N SER A 170 -20.16 -3.12 -13.12
CA SER A 170 -20.64 -1.74 -13.08
C SER A 170 -20.94 -1.25 -11.68
N CYS A 171 -20.76 0.06 -11.49
CA CYS A 171 -21.13 0.80 -10.30
C CYS A 171 -21.77 2.14 -10.68
N VAL A 172 -22.51 2.72 -9.75
CA VAL A 172 -23.06 4.09 -9.85
C VAL A 172 -22.37 4.97 -8.82
N TYR A 173 -21.89 6.13 -9.26
CA TYR A 173 -21.32 7.14 -8.36
C TYR A 173 -22.40 7.75 -7.45
N LEU A 174 -22.10 7.88 -6.16
CA LEU A 174 -23.02 8.42 -5.16
C LEU A 174 -22.53 9.73 -4.53
N GLY A 175 -21.26 10.07 -4.68
CA GLY A 175 -20.67 11.24 -4.04
C GLY A 175 -19.20 11.04 -3.69
N ASN A 176 -18.48 12.15 -3.56
CA ASN A 176 -17.14 12.16 -2.99
C ASN A 176 -17.19 11.88 -1.48
N THR A 177 -16.08 11.41 -0.94
CA THR A 177 -15.88 11.27 0.50
C THR A 177 -14.59 11.95 0.93
N ASP A 178 -14.40 12.08 2.23
CA ASP A 178 -13.20 12.62 2.81
C ASP A 178 -12.00 11.73 2.45
N SER A 179 -10.84 12.38 2.40
CA SER A 179 -9.59 11.67 2.18
C SER A 179 -9.28 10.76 3.36
N ARG A 180 -8.78 9.55 3.09
CA ARG A 180 -8.51 8.51 4.10
C ARG A 180 -7.03 8.27 4.41
N ASP A 181 -6.13 9.14 3.92
CA ASP A 181 -4.69 9.12 4.28
C ASP A 181 -4.29 10.32 5.14
#